data_AF-A0A2K8N7C6-F1
#
_entry.id   AF-A0A2K8N7C6-F1
#
_cell.length_a   1.000
_cell.length_b   1.000
_cell.length_c   1.000
_cell.angle_alpha   90.00
_cell.angle_beta   90.00
_cell.angle_gamma   90.00
#
_symmetry.space_group_name_H-M   'P 1'
#
loop_
_entity.id
_entity.type
_entity.pdbx_description
1 polymer ?
#
loop_
_entity_poly.entity_id
_entity_poly.type
_entity_poly.pdbx_seq_one_letter_code
_entity_poly.pdbx_strand_id
1 'polypeptide(L)'
;MTRPVRKSSGNRLTAMMQVRNEADRYLDTVLRCLSEFVDDVVIVDDASTDGTPDLCRDFKKVVKLVVLPESQFRREWNLRSLLWDVAVSTHPDWLLAVDADELYEDRAKEEIRALIDQDQYDWVAFRMFDMWGGLTHYREDEHWNLHKRYTVTLVRFLPGYHYFFPPMDLHVPRVPLSYGPLPGLCSPIRIKHLGWVGPREYLQQKYERYMALDPDGRWGSLAQYRSILEPNPRLVEWREDGE
;
A
#
# COMPACT_ATOMS: atom_id res chain seq x y z
N MET A 1 14.64 6.55 -31.60
CA MET A 1 13.45 5.69 -31.45
C MET A 1 12.91 5.91 -30.06
N THR A 2 11.67 6.36 -29.92
CA THR A 2 11.00 6.47 -28.62
C THR A 2 10.74 5.06 -28.08
N ARG A 3 11.11 4.79 -26.82
CA ARG A 3 10.80 3.50 -26.18
C ARG A 3 9.27 3.33 -26.12
N PRO A 4 8.71 2.15 -26.46
CA PRO A 4 7.28 1.93 -26.32
C PRO A 4 6.88 2.00 -24.84
N VAL A 5 5.73 2.64 -24.57
CA VAL A 5 5.16 2.76 -23.21
C VAL A 5 4.64 1.41 -22.72
N ARG A 6 3.94 0.67 -23.58
CA ARG A 6 3.50 -0.71 -23.30
C ARG A 6 4.55 -1.68 -23.83
N LYS A 7 5.29 -2.30 -22.91
CA LYS A 7 6.31 -3.31 -23.22
C LYS A 7 5.80 -4.68 -22.81
N SER A 8 6.02 -5.67 -23.65
CA SER A 8 5.70 -7.08 -23.37
C SER A 8 6.77 -7.80 -22.53
N SER A 9 7.88 -7.15 -22.19
CA SER A 9 8.97 -7.75 -21.41
C SER A 9 9.94 -6.70 -20.88
N GLY A 10 10.64 -7.01 -19.78
CA GLY A 10 11.71 -6.18 -19.25
C GLY A 10 11.21 -4.84 -18.70
N ASN A 11 9.98 -4.83 -18.18
CA ASN A 11 9.44 -3.67 -17.49
C ASN A 11 10.14 -3.48 -16.15
N ARG A 12 10.48 -2.23 -15.85
CA ARG A 12 11.02 -1.83 -14.56
C ARG A 12 9.90 -1.52 -13.57
N LEU A 13 9.91 -2.21 -12.44
CA LEU A 13 8.92 -2.09 -11.37
C LEU A 13 9.48 -1.28 -10.20
N THR A 14 8.83 -0.16 -9.90
CA THR A 14 9.15 0.67 -8.74
C THR A 14 8.03 0.56 -7.70
N ALA A 15 8.36 0.11 -6.49
CA ALA A 15 7.46 0.26 -5.35
C ALA A 15 7.49 1.71 -4.84
N MET A 16 6.34 2.23 -4.45
CA MET A 16 6.22 3.54 -3.83
C MET A 16 5.44 3.42 -2.51
N MET A 17 5.95 4.04 -1.46
CA MET A 17 5.37 3.98 -0.12
C MET A 17 5.46 5.29 0.63
N GLN A 18 4.46 5.52 1.48
CA GLN A 18 4.47 6.56 2.51
C GLN A 18 4.73 5.88 3.86
N VAL A 19 5.62 6.44 4.67
CA VAL A 19 5.98 5.87 5.98
C VAL A 19 5.97 6.94 7.06
N ARG A 20 5.62 6.57 8.29
CA ARG A 20 5.75 7.43 9.47
C ARG A 20 5.82 6.59 10.73
N ASN A 21 6.96 6.62 11.42
CA ASN A 21 7.19 5.91 12.68
C ASN A 21 6.92 4.38 12.59
N GLU A 22 7.59 3.71 11.66
CA GLU A 22 7.42 2.27 11.37
C GLU A 22 8.69 1.44 11.66
N ALA A 23 9.72 2.04 12.27
CA ALA A 23 11.00 1.38 12.54
C ALA A 23 10.86 0.12 13.39
N ASP A 24 9.99 0.17 14.40
CA ASP A 24 9.75 -0.91 15.36
C ASP A 24 8.52 -1.78 15.01
N ARG A 25 8.07 -1.74 13.74
CA ARG A 25 6.90 -2.51 13.27
C ARG A 25 7.26 -3.48 12.15
N TYR A 26 6.65 -3.32 10.98
CA TYR A 26 6.73 -4.27 9.87
C TYR A 26 7.58 -3.78 8.70
N LEU A 27 8.04 -2.52 8.73
CA LEU A 27 8.70 -1.89 7.60
C LEU A 27 9.96 -2.65 7.15
N ASP A 28 10.81 -3.13 8.08
CA ASP A 28 11.98 -3.94 7.72
C ASP A 28 11.58 -5.21 6.95
N THR A 29 10.56 -5.92 7.44
CA THR A 29 10.05 -7.15 6.81
C THR A 29 9.45 -6.86 5.43
N VAL A 30 8.65 -5.78 5.32
CA VAL A 30 8.04 -5.35 4.05
C VAL A 30 9.11 -4.96 3.04
N LEU A 31 10.12 -4.17 3.44
CA LEU A 31 11.21 -3.77 2.54
C LEU A 31 12.07 -4.96 2.09
N ARG A 32 12.30 -5.95 2.97
CA ARG A 32 12.97 -7.21 2.59
C ARG A 32 12.15 -7.98 1.55
N CYS A 33 10.86 -8.17 1.79
CA CYS A 33 9.95 -8.85 0.88
C CYS A 33 9.89 -8.16 -0.49
N LEU A 34 9.67 -6.84 -0.52
CA LEU A 34 9.64 -6.07 -1.78
C LEU A 34 10.95 -6.19 -2.54
N SER A 35 12.09 -6.15 -1.86
CA SER A 35 13.42 -6.21 -2.47
C SER A 35 13.68 -7.50 -3.25
N GLU A 36 12.88 -8.56 -3.03
CA GLU A 36 12.99 -9.81 -3.77
C GLU A 36 12.40 -9.72 -5.19
N PHE A 37 11.48 -8.80 -5.45
CA PHE A 37 10.76 -8.77 -6.73
C PHE A 37 10.63 -7.40 -7.40
N VAL A 38 10.92 -6.31 -6.70
CA VAL A 38 10.94 -4.96 -7.30
C VAL A 38 12.35 -4.54 -7.74
N ASP A 39 12.40 -3.65 -8.73
CA ASP A 39 13.66 -3.10 -9.21
C ASP A 39 14.11 -1.96 -8.29
N ASP A 40 13.17 -1.13 -7.84
CA ASP A 40 13.41 -0.01 -6.93
C ASP A 40 12.28 0.21 -5.93
N VAL A 41 12.61 0.96 -4.89
CA VAL A 41 11.70 1.47 -3.88
C VAL A 41 11.88 2.98 -3.78
N VAL A 42 10.76 3.69 -3.77
CA VAL A 42 10.66 5.13 -3.54
C VAL A 42 9.85 5.35 -2.27
N ILE A 43 10.38 6.17 -1.37
CA ILE A 43 9.78 6.39 -0.06
C ILE A 43 9.59 7.89 0.17
N VAL A 44 8.41 8.27 0.62
CA VAL A 44 8.18 9.55 1.29
C VAL A 44 7.95 9.27 2.78
N ASP A 45 8.90 9.71 3.60
CA ASP A 45 8.78 9.70 5.05
C ASP A 45 8.04 10.96 5.50
N ASP A 46 6.85 10.78 6.07
CA ASP A 46 5.99 11.85 6.55
C ASP A 46 6.45 12.33 7.93
N ALA A 47 7.68 12.84 8.02
CA ALA A 47 8.28 13.41 9.23
C ALA A 47 8.28 12.44 10.43
N SER A 48 8.91 11.27 10.26
CA SER A 48 9.17 10.34 11.35
C SER A 48 10.06 10.95 12.42
N THR A 49 9.83 10.52 13.65
CA THR A 49 10.57 10.94 14.86
C THR A 49 11.35 9.78 15.48
N ASP A 50 11.31 8.60 14.88
CA ASP A 50 12.04 7.40 15.26
C ASP A 50 13.12 7.06 14.21
N GLY A 51 13.68 5.84 14.29
CA GLY A 51 14.70 5.35 13.35
C GLY A 51 14.21 5.03 11.94
N THR A 52 12.96 5.35 11.56
CA THR A 52 12.37 4.97 10.26
C THR A 52 13.20 5.43 9.06
N PRO A 53 13.71 6.69 9.02
CA PRO A 53 14.52 7.14 7.88
C PRO A 53 15.84 6.39 7.75
N ASP A 54 16.48 6.04 8.86
CA ASP A 54 17.75 5.29 8.85
C ASP A 54 17.53 3.86 8.39
N LEU A 55 16.48 3.19 8.92
CA LEU A 55 16.07 1.87 8.43
C LEU A 55 15.86 1.88 6.91
N CYS A 56 15.18 2.90 6.36
CA CYS A 56 14.95 3.01 4.92
C CYS A 56 16.26 3.16 4.12
N ARG A 57 17.24 3.92 4.63
CA ARG A 57 18.53 4.14 3.94
C ARG A 57 19.39 2.87 3.84
N ASP A 58 19.20 1.92 4.74
CA ASP A 58 19.96 0.67 4.76
C ASP A 58 19.58 -0.29 3.61
N PHE A 59 18.43 -0.08 2.97
CA PHE A 59 17.98 -0.91 1.86
C PHE A 59 18.51 -0.41 0.51
N LYS A 60 19.37 -1.21 -0.14
CA LYS A 60 19.96 -0.90 -1.46
C LYS A 60 18.94 -0.61 -2.57
N LYS A 61 17.73 -1.16 -2.45
CA LYS A 61 16.64 -0.97 -3.41
C LYS A 61 15.92 0.36 -3.21
N VAL A 62 16.10 1.03 -2.07
CA VAL A 62 15.59 2.38 -1.84
C VAL A 62 16.45 3.37 -2.62
N VAL A 63 16.00 3.70 -3.82
CA VAL A 63 16.72 4.62 -4.73
C VAL A 63 16.40 6.08 -4.46
N LYS A 64 15.29 6.34 -3.78
CA LYS A 64 14.87 7.69 -3.42
C LYS A 64 14.09 7.69 -2.11
N LEU A 65 14.57 8.47 -1.15
CA LEU A 65 13.92 8.74 0.13
C LEU A 65 13.76 10.25 0.29
N VAL A 66 12.52 10.71 0.47
CA VAL A 66 12.21 12.11 0.80
C VAL A 66 11.71 12.16 2.22
N VAL A 67 12.43 12.86 3.10
CA VAL A 67 12.03 13.06 4.50
C VAL A 67 11.40 14.43 4.63
N LEU A 68 10.12 14.47 5.02
CA LEU A 68 9.40 15.72 5.21
C LEU A 68 9.81 16.39 6.53
N PRO A 69 9.89 17.73 6.57
CA PRO A 69 10.18 18.46 7.82
C PRO A 69 8.98 18.50 8.76
N GLU A 70 7.76 18.31 8.25
CA GLU A 70 6.51 18.32 9.00
C GLU A 70 5.51 17.32 8.43
N SER A 71 4.65 16.78 9.30
CA SER A 71 3.61 15.82 8.90
C SER A 71 2.54 16.48 8.04
N GLN A 72 2.24 15.85 6.92
CA GLN A 72 1.11 16.16 6.05
C GLN A 72 -0.06 15.19 6.25
N PHE A 73 -0.04 14.33 7.27
CA PHE A 73 -1.05 13.28 7.49
C PHE A 73 -2.51 13.80 7.51
N ARG A 74 -2.75 15.04 7.95
CA ARG A 74 -4.08 15.68 7.94
C ARG A 74 -4.57 16.07 6.55
N ARG A 75 -3.73 15.92 5.53
CA ARG A 75 -3.98 16.22 4.12
C ARG A 75 -3.42 15.06 3.30
N GLU A 76 -3.93 13.85 3.52
CA GLU A 76 -3.39 12.62 2.90
C GLU A 76 -3.25 12.75 1.37
N TRP A 77 -4.14 13.50 0.70
CA TRP A 77 -4.06 13.69 -0.75
C TRP A 77 -2.79 14.41 -1.20
N ASN A 78 -2.25 15.33 -0.40
CA ASN A 78 -0.97 15.99 -0.68
C ASN A 78 0.18 14.99 -0.60
N LEU A 79 0.14 14.10 0.40
CA LEU A 79 1.15 13.07 0.59
C LEU A 79 1.13 12.06 -0.56
N ARG A 80 -0.06 11.61 -0.98
CA ARG A 80 -0.24 10.71 -2.14
C ARG A 80 0.24 11.37 -3.44
N SER A 81 -0.07 12.65 -3.64
CA SER A 81 0.37 13.40 -4.83
C SER A 81 1.88 13.58 -4.86
N LEU A 82 2.48 13.95 -3.72
CA LEU A 82 3.94 14.06 -3.59
C LEU A 82 4.63 12.70 -3.83
N LEU A 83 4.12 11.62 -3.23
CA LEU A 83 4.67 10.28 -3.42
C LEU A 83 4.65 9.88 -4.89
N TRP A 84 3.52 10.13 -5.58
CA TRP A 84 3.40 9.89 -7.02
C TRP A 84 4.43 10.68 -7.82
N ASP A 85 4.55 12.00 -7.59
CA ASP A 85 5.50 12.86 -8.29
C ASP A 85 6.97 12.42 -8.07
N VAL A 86 7.29 12.05 -6.83
CA VAL A 86 8.61 11.52 -6.46
C VAL A 86 8.86 10.19 -7.17
N ALA A 87 7.87 9.30 -7.24
CA ALA A 87 8.01 7.99 -7.87
C ALA A 87 8.13 8.09 -9.40
N VAL A 88 7.30 8.88 -10.08
CA VAL A 88 7.40 9.03 -11.55
C VAL A 88 8.71 9.68 -11.98
N SER A 89 9.36 10.48 -11.12
CA SER A 89 10.68 11.07 -11.40
C SER A 89 11.80 10.03 -11.55
N THR A 90 11.60 8.77 -11.11
CA THR A 90 12.56 7.68 -11.30
C THR A 90 12.40 6.96 -12.64
N HIS A 91 11.48 7.43 -13.49
CA HIS A 91 11.14 6.86 -14.80
C HIS A 91 10.79 5.35 -14.74
N PRO A 92 9.80 4.96 -13.91
CA PRO A 92 9.32 3.59 -13.85
C PRO A 92 8.59 3.20 -15.14
N ASP A 93 8.47 1.89 -15.41
CA ASP A 93 7.48 1.39 -16.36
C ASP A 93 6.18 1.04 -15.63
N TRP A 94 6.30 0.54 -14.39
CA TRP A 94 5.19 0.21 -13.50
C TRP A 94 5.45 0.70 -12.08
N LEU A 95 4.38 1.12 -11.42
CA LEU A 95 4.36 1.57 -10.03
C LEU A 95 3.52 0.63 -9.19
N LEU A 96 4.08 0.20 -8.05
CA LEU A 96 3.40 -0.59 -7.04
C LEU A 96 3.22 0.25 -5.77
N ALA A 97 1.99 0.65 -5.46
CA ALA A 97 1.65 1.32 -4.21
C ALA A 97 1.58 0.30 -3.06
N VAL A 98 2.39 0.49 -2.02
CA VAL A 98 2.47 -0.44 -0.88
C VAL A 98 2.49 0.36 0.42
N ASP A 99 1.69 -0.03 1.41
CA ASP A 99 1.78 0.53 2.76
C ASP A 99 2.82 -0.24 3.61
N ALA A 100 3.35 0.37 4.67
CA ALA A 100 4.48 -0.14 5.47
C ALA A 100 4.18 -1.45 6.25
N ASP A 101 2.94 -1.90 6.23
CA ASP A 101 2.42 -3.07 6.92
C ASP A 101 1.77 -4.07 5.94
N GLU A 102 2.16 -4.05 4.66
CA GLU A 102 1.61 -4.95 3.64
C GLU A 102 2.64 -5.97 3.14
N LEU A 103 2.31 -7.25 3.31
CA LEU A 103 3.15 -8.36 2.90
C LEU A 103 2.47 -9.16 1.78
N TYR A 104 3.11 -9.22 0.62
CA TYR A 104 2.66 -10.07 -0.48
C TYR A 104 3.03 -11.52 -0.20
N GLU A 105 2.18 -12.46 -0.59
CA GLU A 105 2.50 -13.90 -0.50
C GLU A 105 3.67 -14.28 -1.42
N ASP A 106 4.35 -15.39 -1.13
CA ASP A 106 5.61 -15.75 -1.78
C ASP A 106 5.52 -15.86 -3.29
N ARG A 107 4.38 -16.33 -3.84
CA ARG A 107 4.19 -16.43 -5.29
C ARG A 107 4.25 -15.08 -6.01
N ALA A 108 4.10 -13.95 -5.32
CA ALA A 108 4.32 -12.64 -5.92
C ALA A 108 5.75 -12.52 -6.48
N LYS A 109 6.73 -13.17 -5.85
CA LYS A 109 8.14 -13.17 -6.30
C LYS A 109 8.30 -13.76 -7.70
N GLU A 110 7.47 -14.73 -8.04
CA GLU A 110 7.50 -15.46 -9.31
C GLU A 110 6.52 -14.86 -10.33
N GLU A 111 5.33 -14.48 -9.88
CA GLU A 111 4.20 -14.13 -10.74
C GLU A 111 4.13 -12.63 -11.09
N ILE A 112 4.70 -11.72 -10.28
CA ILE A 112 4.59 -10.27 -10.52
C ILE A 112 5.20 -9.86 -11.86
N ARG A 113 6.23 -10.58 -12.31
CA ARG A 113 6.88 -10.31 -13.60
C ARG A 113 5.93 -10.59 -14.77
N ALA A 114 5.19 -11.69 -14.72
CA ALA A 114 4.17 -11.99 -15.74
C ALA A 114 3.03 -10.95 -15.77
N LEU A 115 2.72 -10.33 -14.62
CA LEU A 115 1.69 -9.29 -14.54
C LEU A 115 2.11 -7.97 -15.23
N ILE A 116 3.40 -7.62 -15.19
CA ILE A 116 3.92 -6.37 -15.75
C ILE A 116 4.48 -6.53 -17.17
N ASP A 117 5.00 -7.70 -17.51
CA ASP A 117 5.57 -8.06 -18.82
C ASP A 117 4.48 -8.51 -19.79
N GLN A 118 3.58 -7.57 -20.06
CA GLN A 118 2.46 -7.69 -20.99
C GLN A 118 2.08 -6.29 -21.49
N ASP A 119 1.28 -6.20 -22.57
CA ASP A 119 0.87 -4.94 -23.22
C ASP A 119 -0.65 -4.73 -23.30
N GLN A 120 -1.44 -5.57 -22.63
CA GLN A 120 -2.91 -5.57 -22.63
C GLN A 120 -3.54 -4.74 -21.50
N TYR A 121 -2.95 -4.79 -20.31
CA TYR A 121 -3.48 -4.19 -19.08
C TYR A 121 -2.56 -3.07 -18.59
N ASP A 122 -3.16 -2.06 -17.98
CA ASP A 122 -2.49 -0.90 -17.40
C ASP A 122 -2.68 -0.79 -15.88
N TRP A 123 -3.52 -1.63 -15.27
CA TRP A 123 -3.59 -1.79 -13.83
C TRP A 123 -3.84 -3.24 -13.40
N VAL A 124 -3.37 -3.58 -12.20
CA VAL A 124 -3.62 -4.87 -11.54
C VAL A 124 -4.10 -4.62 -10.11
N ALA A 125 -5.12 -5.38 -9.71
CA ALA A 125 -5.72 -5.32 -8.40
C ALA A 125 -5.51 -6.62 -7.62
N PHE A 126 -5.41 -6.51 -6.30
CA PHE A 126 -5.15 -7.61 -5.37
C PHE A 126 -6.18 -7.63 -4.25
N ARG A 127 -6.32 -8.78 -3.58
CA ARG A 127 -7.15 -8.90 -2.36
C ARG A 127 -6.26 -8.76 -1.14
N MET A 128 -6.70 -7.96 -0.18
CA MET A 128 -5.99 -7.70 1.07
C MET A 128 -6.74 -8.30 2.25
N PHE A 129 -6.01 -8.90 3.18
CA PHE A 129 -6.55 -9.59 4.34
C PHE A 129 -6.10 -8.85 5.60
N ASP A 130 -7.06 -8.21 6.29
CA ASP A 130 -6.82 -7.50 7.55
C ASP A 130 -6.46 -8.49 8.66
N MET A 131 -5.17 -8.76 8.83
CA MET A 131 -4.65 -9.67 9.85
C MET A 131 -4.90 -9.08 11.23
N TRP A 132 -5.47 -9.87 12.15
CA TRP A 132 -6.03 -9.33 13.39
C TRP A 132 -5.50 -10.04 14.62
N GLY A 133 -4.94 -9.26 15.56
CA GLY A 133 -4.33 -9.75 16.80
C GLY A 133 -3.00 -10.48 16.60
N GLY A 134 -2.89 -11.32 15.57
CA GLY A 134 -1.69 -12.07 15.20
C GLY A 134 -1.61 -12.34 13.70
N LEU A 135 -0.65 -13.16 13.28
CA LEU A 135 -0.40 -13.49 11.88
C LEU A 135 -1.17 -14.72 11.37
N THR A 136 -1.98 -15.36 12.22
CA THR A 136 -2.66 -16.63 11.91
C THR A 136 -4.12 -16.46 11.50
N HIS A 137 -4.72 -15.29 11.74
CA HIS A 137 -6.11 -15.02 11.45
C HIS A 137 -6.30 -13.62 10.87
N TYR A 138 -7.27 -13.50 9.98
CA TYR A 138 -7.78 -12.21 9.53
C TYR A 138 -9.19 -11.99 10.05
N ARG A 139 -9.60 -10.72 10.14
CA ARG A 139 -10.95 -10.36 10.55
C ARG A 139 -11.91 -10.41 9.37
N GLU A 140 -13.06 -11.03 9.57
CA GLU A 140 -14.15 -11.04 8.60
C GLU A 140 -15.48 -10.71 9.28
N ASP A 141 -16.07 -9.56 8.97
CA ASP A 141 -17.44 -9.22 9.33
C ASP A 141 -18.01 -8.14 8.39
N GLU A 142 -19.13 -7.51 8.75
CA GLU A 142 -19.79 -6.49 7.94
C GLU A 142 -18.92 -5.24 7.70
N HIS A 143 -18.01 -4.91 8.63
CA HIS A 143 -17.13 -3.75 8.59
C HIS A 143 -15.73 -4.09 8.06
N TRP A 144 -15.33 -5.36 8.17
CA TRP A 144 -14.01 -5.88 7.82
C TRP A 144 -14.15 -6.95 6.75
N ASN A 145 -14.23 -6.51 5.49
CA ASN A 145 -14.47 -7.38 4.34
C ASN A 145 -13.58 -7.04 3.14
N LEU A 146 -12.42 -6.42 3.39
CA LEU A 146 -11.49 -5.97 2.34
C LEU A 146 -11.07 -7.13 1.42
N HIS A 147 -10.89 -8.33 1.97
CA HIS A 147 -10.53 -9.54 1.22
C HIS A 147 -11.60 -9.99 0.20
N LYS A 148 -12.84 -9.47 0.28
CA LYS A 148 -13.91 -9.73 -0.69
C LYS A 148 -13.85 -8.81 -1.90
N ARG A 149 -12.94 -7.83 -1.88
CA ARG A 149 -12.82 -6.79 -2.90
C ARG A 149 -11.39 -6.75 -3.44
N TYR A 150 -11.28 -6.24 -4.65
CA TYR A 150 -10.01 -6.03 -5.31
C TYR A 150 -9.59 -4.56 -5.16
N THR A 151 -8.39 -4.34 -4.65
CA THR A 151 -7.78 -3.02 -4.50
C THR A 151 -6.71 -2.86 -5.57
N VAL A 152 -6.83 -1.83 -6.41
CA VAL A 152 -5.81 -1.49 -7.41
C VAL A 152 -4.59 -0.91 -6.69
N THR A 153 -3.44 -1.57 -6.82
CA THR A 153 -2.17 -1.09 -6.25
C THR A 153 -1.03 -1.07 -7.27
N LEU A 154 -1.14 -1.82 -8.36
CA LEU A 154 -0.13 -1.90 -9.41
C LEU A 154 -0.64 -1.22 -10.68
N VAL A 155 0.09 -0.22 -11.18
CA VAL A 155 -0.31 0.56 -12.36
C VAL A 155 0.87 0.79 -13.30
N ARG A 156 0.63 0.76 -14.61
CA ARG A 156 1.63 1.11 -15.62
C ARG A 156 1.80 2.62 -15.66
N PHE A 157 3.02 3.12 -15.57
CA PHE A 157 3.23 4.55 -15.75
C PHE A 157 3.01 4.95 -17.23
N LEU A 158 2.09 5.89 -17.45
CA LEU A 158 1.76 6.43 -18.78
C LEU A 158 2.23 7.89 -18.89
N PRO A 159 3.38 8.18 -19.53
CA PRO A 159 3.89 9.54 -19.67
C PRO A 159 2.88 10.47 -20.35
N GLY A 160 2.62 11.63 -19.73
CA GLY A 160 1.66 12.61 -20.22
C GLY A 160 0.19 12.27 -19.98
N TYR A 161 -0.12 11.12 -19.37
CA TYR A 161 -1.46 10.79 -18.93
C TYR A 161 -1.83 11.60 -17.68
N HIS A 162 -3.05 12.13 -17.66
CA HIS A 162 -3.53 12.91 -16.52
C HIS A 162 -3.71 12.02 -15.29
N TYR A 163 -3.17 12.44 -14.15
CA TYR A 163 -3.35 11.80 -12.85
C TYR A 163 -4.11 12.72 -11.89
N PHE A 164 -4.99 12.13 -11.09
CA PHE A 164 -5.80 12.86 -10.12
C PHE A 164 -5.98 12.05 -8.83
N PHE A 165 -5.62 12.66 -7.71
CA PHE A 165 -6.04 12.24 -6.38
C PHE A 165 -7.16 13.17 -5.90
N PRO A 166 -8.26 12.62 -5.34
CA PRO A 166 -9.32 13.45 -4.79
C PRO A 166 -8.81 14.21 -3.56
N PRO A 167 -9.25 15.46 -3.32
CA PRO A 167 -8.85 16.26 -2.16
C PRO A 167 -9.55 15.75 -0.88
N MET A 168 -9.16 14.55 -0.44
CA MET A 168 -9.62 13.89 0.77
C MET A 168 -8.52 13.96 1.83
N ASP A 169 -8.90 14.22 3.08
CA ASP A 169 -7.93 14.29 4.17
C ASP A 169 -7.60 12.91 4.76
N LEU A 170 -8.44 11.91 4.50
CA LEU A 170 -8.30 10.53 4.96
C LEU A 170 -8.92 9.55 3.95
N HIS A 171 -8.38 8.33 3.89
CA HIS A 171 -8.82 7.24 2.99
C HIS A 171 -8.68 7.59 1.51
N VAL A 172 -7.61 8.31 1.18
CA VAL A 172 -7.30 8.67 -0.21
C VAL A 172 -6.92 7.40 -1.00
N PRO A 173 -7.39 7.23 -2.24
CA PRO A 173 -6.93 6.17 -3.12
C PRO A 173 -5.40 6.13 -3.24
N ARG A 174 -4.84 4.92 -3.24
CA ARG A 174 -3.39 4.70 -3.26
C ARG A 174 -2.76 4.97 -4.62
N VAL A 175 -3.56 4.86 -5.68
CA VAL A 175 -3.21 5.19 -7.06
C VAL A 175 -4.18 6.25 -7.60
N PRO A 176 -3.80 7.03 -8.61
CA PRO A 176 -4.68 8.08 -9.14
C PRO A 176 -5.98 7.50 -9.69
N LEU A 177 -7.11 8.15 -9.40
CA LEU A 177 -8.44 7.70 -9.83
C LEU A 177 -8.62 7.67 -11.35
N SER A 178 -7.82 8.46 -12.07
CA SER A 178 -7.83 8.49 -13.53
C SER A 178 -7.46 7.16 -14.18
N TYR A 179 -6.86 6.22 -13.45
CA TYR A 179 -6.55 4.88 -13.98
C TYR A 179 -7.77 3.97 -14.10
N GLY A 180 -8.89 4.30 -13.43
CA GLY A 180 -10.08 3.45 -13.39
C GLY A 180 -10.65 3.02 -14.77
N PRO A 181 -10.71 3.91 -15.78
CA PRO A 181 -11.21 3.55 -17.12
C PRO A 181 -10.23 2.73 -17.99
N LEU A 182 -8.98 2.56 -17.56
CA LEU A 182 -7.98 1.80 -18.32
C LEU A 182 -8.25 0.28 -18.22
N PRO A 183 -7.76 -0.54 -19.16
CA PRO A 183 -7.88 -1.99 -19.05
C PRO A 183 -7.09 -2.50 -17.85
N GLY A 184 -7.65 -3.46 -17.11
CA GLY A 184 -6.94 -4.07 -16.00
C GLY A 184 -7.35 -5.48 -15.64
N LEU A 185 -6.62 -6.02 -14.66
CA LEU A 185 -6.63 -7.42 -14.29
C LEU A 185 -6.78 -7.58 -12.77
N CYS A 186 -7.62 -8.52 -12.34
CA CYS A 186 -7.70 -8.93 -10.94
C CYS A 186 -6.80 -10.15 -10.73
N SER A 187 -5.74 -10.01 -9.94
CA SER A 187 -4.76 -11.07 -9.68
C SER A 187 -5.23 -12.02 -8.55
N PRO A 188 -4.99 -13.34 -8.64
CA PRO A 188 -5.26 -14.22 -7.50
C PRO A 188 -4.34 -13.93 -6.30
N ILE A 189 -3.21 -13.23 -6.51
CA ILE A 189 -2.25 -12.91 -5.45
C ILE A 189 -2.92 -12.18 -4.28
N ARG A 190 -2.59 -12.65 -3.07
CA ARG A 190 -3.12 -12.11 -1.81
C ARG A 190 -2.06 -11.31 -1.06
N ILE A 191 -2.54 -10.32 -0.31
CA ILE A 191 -1.72 -9.44 0.53
C ILE A 191 -2.18 -9.57 1.98
N LYS A 192 -1.26 -9.85 2.90
CA LYS A 192 -1.51 -9.70 4.34
C LYS A 192 -1.38 -8.22 4.70
N HIS A 193 -2.42 -7.64 5.27
CA HIS A 193 -2.40 -6.29 5.82
C HIS A 193 -2.24 -6.38 7.35
N LEU A 194 -1.03 -6.08 7.82
CA LEU A 194 -0.56 -6.25 9.19
C LEU A 194 -0.87 -5.04 10.08
N GLY A 195 -1.59 -4.06 9.54
CA GLY A 195 -1.98 -2.85 10.25
C GLY A 195 -2.86 -3.09 11.48
N TRP A 196 -3.45 -4.27 11.64
CA TRP A 196 -4.30 -4.62 12.80
C TRP A 196 -3.70 -5.72 13.67
N VAL A 197 -2.44 -6.06 13.43
CA VAL A 197 -1.67 -6.98 14.25
C VAL A 197 -0.97 -6.20 15.35
N GLY A 198 -1.11 -6.68 16.58
CA GLY A 198 -0.51 -6.06 17.75
C GLY A 198 -1.39 -6.15 18.99
N PRO A 199 -0.88 -5.62 20.12
CA PRO A 199 -1.60 -5.63 21.37
C PRO A 199 -2.79 -4.65 21.33
N ARG A 200 -3.76 -4.82 22.24
CA ARG A 200 -5.02 -4.06 22.23
C ARG A 200 -4.80 -2.55 22.36
N GLU A 201 -3.75 -2.13 23.06
CA GLU A 201 -3.35 -0.73 23.23
C GLU A 201 -3.02 -0.07 21.89
N TYR A 202 -2.46 -0.81 20.94
CA TYR A 202 -2.18 -0.31 19.59
C TYR A 202 -3.48 -0.04 18.82
N LEU A 203 -4.46 -0.94 18.91
CA LEU A 203 -5.79 -0.75 18.32
C LEU A 203 -6.51 0.45 18.95
N GLN A 204 -6.36 0.65 20.27
CA GLN A 204 -6.86 1.82 20.99
C GLN A 204 -6.28 3.12 20.43
N GLN A 205 -4.96 3.19 20.25
CA GLN A 205 -4.30 4.37 19.65
C GLN A 205 -4.76 4.64 18.21
N LYS A 206 -4.93 3.58 17.39
CA LYS A 206 -5.49 3.72 16.04
C LYS A 206 -6.92 4.27 16.07
N TYR A 207 -7.77 3.72 16.94
CA TYR A 207 -9.15 4.19 17.11
C TYR A 207 -9.20 5.67 17.50
N GLU A 208 -8.44 6.08 18.51
CA GLU A 208 -8.37 7.46 18.98
C GLU A 208 -7.89 8.40 17.87
N ARG A 209 -6.89 7.98 17.10
CA ARG A 209 -6.39 8.73 15.95
C ARG A 209 -7.47 8.92 14.87
N TYR A 210 -8.20 7.87 14.51
CA TYR A 210 -9.30 7.99 13.54
C TYR A 210 -10.40 8.92 14.05
N MET A 211 -10.82 8.77 15.30
CA MET A 211 -11.84 9.64 15.90
C MET A 211 -11.40 11.10 16.03
N ALA A 212 -10.10 11.36 16.24
CA ALA A 212 -9.57 12.72 16.29
C ALA A 212 -9.45 13.38 14.91
N LEU A 213 -9.26 12.60 13.85
CA LEU A 213 -9.12 13.09 12.47
C LEU A 213 -10.44 13.19 11.74
N ASP A 214 -11.38 12.30 12.04
CA ASP A 214 -12.65 12.16 11.35
C ASP A 214 -13.80 11.94 12.36
N PRO A 215 -14.02 12.89 13.30
CA PRO A 215 -14.96 12.72 14.42
C PRO A 215 -16.41 12.53 13.96
N ASP A 216 -16.75 13.07 12.79
CA ASP A 216 -18.08 13.00 12.20
C ASP A 216 -18.22 11.89 11.14
N GLY A 217 -17.14 11.14 10.84
CA GLY A 217 -17.15 10.13 9.78
C GLY A 217 -17.38 10.71 8.39
N ARG A 218 -16.79 11.87 8.11
CA ARG A 218 -16.84 12.51 6.80
C ARG A 218 -16.08 11.70 5.75
N TRP A 219 -14.98 11.06 6.13
CA TRP A 219 -14.08 10.37 5.21
C TRP A 219 -14.20 8.85 5.28
N GLY A 220 -14.57 8.30 6.42
CA GLY A 220 -14.84 6.87 6.60
C GLY A 220 -16.12 6.60 7.38
N SER A 221 -16.23 5.40 7.92
CA SER A 221 -17.45 4.97 8.62
C SER A 221 -17.24 4.98 10.14
N LEU A 222 -18.03 5.77 10.86
CA LEU A 222 -18.05 5.73 12.34
C LEU A 222 -18.36 4.33 12.90
N ALA A 223 -19.21 3.54 12.23
CA ALA A 223 -19.49 2.16 12.63
C ALA A 223 -18.23 1.29 12.55
N GLN A 224 -17.57 1.25 11.39
CA GLN A 224 -16.26 0.64 11.22
C GLN A 224 -15.22 1.13 12.24
N TYR A 225 -15.06 2.44 12.47
CA TYR A 225 -14.10 2.95 13.45
C TYR A 225 -14.39 2.41 14.86
N ARG A 226 -15.63 2.48 15.33
CA ARG A 226 -16.03 1.94 16.63
C ARG A 226 -15.77 0.43 16.72
N SER A 227 -15.97 -0.28 15.61
CA SER A 227 -15.73 -1.73 15.55
C SER A 227 -14.25 -2.11 15.70
N ILE A 228 -13.29 -1.17 15.59
CA ILE A 228 -11.86 -1.43 15.86
C ILE A 228 -11.67 -2.02 17.27
N LEU A 229 -12.49 -1.60 18.24
CA LEU A 229 -12.38 -2.03 19.63
C LEU A 229 -13.33 -3.16 20.02
N GLU A 230 -14.03 -3.76 19.04
CA GLU A 230 -14.90 -4.92 19.25
C GLU A 230 -14.15 -6.01 20.05
N PRO A 231 -14.63 -6.41 21.24
CA PRO A 231 -13.94 -7.41 22.05
C PRO A 231 -13.87 -8.80 21.41
N ASN A 232 -14.89 -9.19 20.64
CA ASN A 232 -14.98 -10.54 20.05
C ASN A 232 -15.24 -10.47 18.53
N PRO A 233 -14.28 -9.97 17.74
CA PRO A 233 -14.45 -9.92 16.30
C PRO A 233 -14.50 -11.32 15.72
N ARG A 234 -15.22 -11.50 14.62
CA ARG A 234 -15.19 -12.76 13.87
C ARG A 234 -13.84 -12.87 13.17
N LEU A 235 -13.09 -13.91 13.54
CA LEU A 235 -11.78 -14.22 12.98
C LEU A 235 -11.88 -15.48 12.11
N VAL A 236 -11.16 -15.46 11.00
CA VAL A 236 -11.03 -16.59 10.08
C VAL A 236 -9.55 -16.94 9.96
N GLU A 237 -9.24 -18.23 10.05
CA GLU A 237 -7.89 -18.76 9.92
C GLU A 237 -7.30 -18.39 8.53
N TRP A 238 -6.09 -17.84 8.53
CA TRP A 238 -5.32 -17.62 7.33
C TRP A 238 -4.65 -18.93 6.89
N ARG A 239 -4.78 -19.27 5.61
CA ARG A 239 -4.14 -20.45 5.01
C ARG A 239 -3.31 -20.04 3.80
N GLU A 240 -2.05 -20.43 3.82
CA GLU A 240 -1.21 -20.30 2.63
C GLU A 240 -1.73 -21.21 1.52
N ASP A 241 -1.53 -20.80 0.27
CA ASP A 241 -1.96 -21.65 -0.84
C ASP A 241 -1.03 -22.86 -0.93
N GLY A 242 -1.57 -24.06 -0.70
CA GLY A 242 -0.82 -25.31 -0.64
C GLY A 242 -0.83 -26.02 0.72
N GLU A 243 -1.48 -25.44 1.74
CA GLU A 243 -1.78 -26.06 3.05
C GLU A 243 -3.24 -26.52 3.19
#